data_AF-A0A433TYJ2-F1
#
_entry.id   AF-A0A433TYJ2-F1
#
_cell.length_a   1.000
_cell.length_b   1.000
_cell.length_c   1.000
_cell.angle_alpha   90.00
_cell.angle_beta   90.00
_cell.angle_gamma   90.00
#
_symmetry.space_group_name_H-M   'P 1'
#
loop_
_entity.id
_entity.type
_entity.pdbx_description
1 polymer ?
#
loop_
_entity_poly.entity_id
_entity_poly.type
_entity_poly.pdbx_seq_one_letter_code
_entity_poly.pdbx_strand_id
1 'polypeptide(L)'
;MVINIAVIGAGAVGLSAALAVQQKINNAKVTLIADRFDEKTTSWGAGGLFRLDLDSCPAEEQNTFRKWGTDSWKFYSSLATSEQAQKCGLTFVSGIMLHNAPKDLGYSLLSDLAYDFQKLDETQMKKLSIPLEY
;
A
#
# COMPACT_ATOMS: atom_id res chain seq x y z
N MET A 1 31.05 16.46 -6.28
CA MET A 1 31.54 15.23 -5.63
C MET A 1 30.44 14.19 -5.71
N VAL A 2 30.73 12.96 -6.13
CA VAL A 2 29.73 11.87 -6.21
C VAL A 2 29.56 11.24 -4.83
N ILE A 3 28.32 11.02 -4.39
CA ILE A 3 28.01 10.33 -3.14
C ILE A 3 27.65 8.89 -3.50
N ASN A 4 28.48 7.93 -3.09
CA ASN A 4 28.22 6.52 -3.32
C ASN A 4 27.32 5.96 -2.20
N ILE A 5 26.17 5.42 -2.56
CA ILE A 5 25.18 4.89 -1.60
C ILE A 5 24.87 3.46 -1.97
N ALA A 6 24.98 2.54 -1.01
CA ALA A 6 24.54 1.16 -1.17
C ALA A 6 23.14 0.98 -0.57
N VAL A 7 22.24 0.33 -1.30
CA VAL A 7 20.94 -0.12 -0.80
C VAL A 7 20.95 -1.64 -0.78
N ILE A 8 20.62 -2.22 0.36
CA ILE A 8 20.62 -3.67 0.56
C ILE A 8 19.19 -4.19 0.44
N GLY A 9 18.95 -5.09 -0.52
CA GLY A 9 17.67 -5.74 -0.78
C GLY A 9 16.94 -5.21 -2.01
N ALA A 10 16.44 -6.12 -2.86
CA ALA A 10 15.76 -5.81 -4.12
C ALA A 10 14.24 -6.05 -4.09
N GLY A 11 13.63 -6.10 -2.89
CA GLY A 11 12.17 -6.09 -2.74
C GLY A 11 11.58 -4.69 -2.94
N ALA A 12 10.25 -4.58 -2.82
CA ALA A 12 9.51 -3.33 -3.05
C ALA A 12 10.05 -2.15 -2.21
N VAL A 13 10.39 -2.38 -0.94
CA VAL A 13 10.96 -1.36 -0.05
C VAL A 13 12.36 -0.93 -0.50
N GLY A 14 13.23 -1.87 -0.84
CA GLY A 14 14.60 -1.56 -1.27
C GLY A 14 14.64 -0.82 -2.60
N LEU A 15 13.86 -1.25 -3.58
CA LEU A 15 13.76 -0.58 -4.89
C LEU A 15 13.17 0.83 -4.78
N SER A 16 12.08 1.00 -4.01
CA SER A 16 11.48 2.32 -3.80
C SER A 16 12.40 3.27 -3.02
N ALA A 17 13.12 2.77 -2.01
CA ALA A 17 14.12 3.55 -1.29
C ALA A 17 15.30 3.96 -2.19
N ALA A 18 15.81 3.04 -3.02
CA ALA A 18 16.87 3.35 -3.98
C ALA A 18 16.47 4.46 -4.96
N LEU A 19 15.25 4.39 -5.49
CA LEU A 19 14.70 5.42 -6.37
C LEU A 19 14.53 6.77 -5.63
N ALA A 20 13.95 6.75 -4.43
CA ALA A 20 13.73 7.95 -3.63
C ALA A 20 15.05 8.65 -3.26
N VAL A 21 16.09 7.88 -2.92
CA VAL A 21 17.44 8.39 -2.66
C VAL A 21 18.01 9.04 -3.92
N GLN A 22 17.93 8.35 -5.06
CA GLN A 22 18.44 8.86 -6.33
C GLN A 22 17.76 10.16 -6.77
N GLN A 23 16.46 10.31 -6.47
CA GLN A 23 15.70 11.52 -6.79
C GLN A 23 15.98 12.69 -5.82
N LYS A 24 16.24 12.40 -4.54
CA LYS A 24 16.36 13.43 -3.50
C LYS A 24 17.79 13.92 -3.26
N ILE A 25 18.79 13.06 -3.51
CA ILE A 25 20.20 13.38 -3.22
C ILE A 25 20.93 13.68 -4.52
N ASN A 26 21.31 14.95 -4.70
CA ASN A 26 22.12 15.37 -5.84
C ASN A 26 23.45 14.61 -5.88
N ASN A 27 23.84 14.14 -7.08
CA ASN A 27 25.05 13.36 -7.32
C ASN A 27 25.11 12.00 -6.59
N ALA A 28 23.96 11.44 -6.17
CA ALA A 28 23.91 10.10 -5.62
C ALA A 28 24.16 9.03 -6.71
N LYS A 29 25.19 8.21 -6.50
CA LYS A 29 25.40 6.96 -7.23
C LYS A 29 24.90 5.80 -6.35
N VAL A 30 23.67 5.37 -6.61
CA VAL A 30 23.03 4.28 -5.86
C VAL A 30 23.44 2.94 -6.45
N THR A 31 23.92 2.03 -5.60
CA THR A 31 24.21 0.63 -5.94
C THR A 31 23.28 -0.27 -5.15
N LEU A 32 22.50 -1.10 -5.85
CA LEU A 32 21.62 -2.09 -5.23
C LEU A 32 22.40 -3.40 -5.03
N ILE A 33 22.36 -3.95 -3.82
CA ILE A 33 23.01 -5.22 -3.47
C ILE A 33 21.95 -6.14 -2.87
N ALA A 34 21.73 -7.31 -3.45
CA ALA A 34 20.80 -8.30 -2.92
C ALA A 34 21.25 -9.72 -3.27
N ASP A 35 20.85 -10.68 -2.46
CA ASP A 35 21.00 -12.12 -2.73
C ASP A 35 19.87 -12.67 -3.62
N ARG A 36 18.71 -11.98 -3.62
CA ARG A 36 17.51 -12.33 -4.40
C ARG A 36 16.94 -11.11 -5.10
N PHE A 37 16.43 -11.35 -6.31
CA PHE A 37 15.78 -10.37 -7.17
C PHE A 37 14.46 -10.95 -7.70
N ASP A 38 13.60 -10.07 -8.20
CA ASP A 38 12.38 -10.41 -8.94
C ASP A 38 11.53 -11.48 -8.22
N GLU A 39 11.26 -12.62 -8.89
CA GLU A 39 10.38 -13.68 -8.40
C GLU A 39 10.86 -14.37 -7.13
N LYS A 40 12.12 -14.13 -6.73
CA LYS A 40 12.72 -14.71 -5.53
C LYS A 40 12.57 -13.83 -4.30
N THR A 41 11.94 -12.65 -4.43
CA THR A 41 11.65 -11.74 -3.32
C THR A 41 10.30 -12.05 -2.68
N THR A 42 10.15 -11.76 -1.38
CA THR A 42 8.85 -11.83 -0.70
C THR A 42 7.82 -10.90 -1.34
N SER A 43 8.27 -9.76 -1.90
CA SER A 43 7.40 -8.80 -2.58
C SER A 43 6.70 -9.39 -3.81
N TRP A 44 7.35 -10.32 -4.52
CA TRP A 44 6.73 -11.00 -5.66
C TRP A 44 5.57 -11.91 -5.25
N GLY A 45 5.67 -12.56 -4.09
CA GLY A 45 4.62 -13.42 -3.56
C GLY A 45 3.49 -12.67 -2.84
N ALA A 46 3.54 -11.34 -2.77
CA ALA A 46 2.52 -10.54 -2.09
C ALA A 46 1.21 -10.50 -2.89
N GLY A 47 0.07 -10.44 -2.18
CA GLY A 47 -1.25 -10.37 -2.82
C GLY A 47 -1.57 -9.03 -3.53
N GLY A 48 -0.73 -8.01 -3.38
CA GLY A 48 -0.81 -6.75 -4.13
C GLY A 48 -1.94 -5.78 -3.76
N LEU A 49 -2.80 -6.12 -2.79
CA LEU A 49 -3.91 -5.25 -2.38
C LEU A 49 -3.42 -4.15 -1.43
N PHE A 50 -3.72 -2.89 -1.75
CA PHE A 50 -3.48 -1.76 -0.84
C PHE A 50 -4.53 -1.76 0.27
N ARG A 51 -4.19 -2.40 1.41
CA ARG A 51 -5.03 -2.47 2.59
C ARG A 51 -4.25 -1.94 3.80
N LEU A 52 -4.82 -0.95 4.47
CA LEU A 52 -4.27 -0.36 5.69
C LEU A 52 -5.16 -0.76 6.86
N ASP A 53 -4.57 -1.25 7.95
CA ASP A 53 -5.28 -1.65 9.17
C ASP A 53 -4.61 -1.03 10.39
N LEU A 54 -5.26 0.00 10.94
CA LEU A 54 -4.75 0.71 12.12
C LEU A 54 -4.89 -0.07 13.42
N ASP A 55 -5.77 -1.07 13.50
CA ASP A 55 -5.93 -1.87 14.73
C ASP A 55 -4.69 -2.71 15.03
N SER A 56 -3.91 -3.01 13.99
CA SER A 56 -2.67 -3.78 14.10
C SER A 56 -1.45 -2.91 14.41
N CYS A 57 -1.62 -1.58 14.50
CA CYS A 57 -0.55 -0.62 14.70
C CYS A 57 -0.54 -0.14 16.17
N PRO A 58 0.62 -0.17 16.86
CA PRO A 58 0.78 0.40 18.20
C PRO A 58 0.30 1.86 18.23
N ALA A 59 -0.38 2.26 19.31
CA ALA A 59 -1.04 3.57 19.40
C ALA A 59 -0.07 4.74 19.18
N GLU A 60 1.14 4.62 19.69
CA GLU A 60 2.23 5.58 19.57
C GLU A 60 2.73 5.75 18.11
N GLU A 61 2.52 4.77 17.24
CA GLU A 61 2.95 4.78 15.84
C GLU A 61 1.83 5.17 14.87
N GLN A 62 0.58 5.23 15.31
CA GLN A 62 -0.59 5.44 14.44
C GLN A 62 -0.49 6.73 13.61
N ASN A 63 0.07 7.81 14.15
CA ASN A 63 0.27 9.06 13.39
C ASN A 63 1.25 8.87 12.23
N THR A 64 2.36 8.16 12.47
CA THR A 64 3.35 7.82 11.45
C THR A 64 2.75 6.90 10.40
N PHE A 65 2.01 5.87 10.84
CA PHE A 65 1.30 4.95 9.95
C PHE A 65 0.29 5.68 9.06
N ARG A 66 -0.51 6.58 9.63
CA ARG A 66 -1.45 7.43 8.87
C ARG A 66 -0.73 8.27 7.83
N LYS A 67 0.39 8.88 8.18
CA LYS A 67 1.19 9.66 7.26
C LYS A 67 1.71 8.81 6.10
N TRP A 68 2.38 7.69 6.39
CA TRP A 68 2.93 6.82 5.35
C TRP A 68 1.84 6.20 4.47
N GLY A 69 0.72 5.77 5.06
CA GLY A 69 -0.42 5.25 4.33
C GLY A 69 -1.03 6.30 3.39
N THR A 70 -1.20 7.54 3.86
CA THR A 70 -1.72 8.65 3.04
C THR A 70 -0.78 9.01 1.90
N ASP A 71 0.52 9.18 2.19
CA ASP A 71 1.53 9.53 1.19
C ASP A 71 1.65 8.43 0.12
N SER A 72 1.60 7.15 0.55
CA SER A 72 1.63 6.00 -0.34
C SER A 72 0.38 5.91 -1.21
N TRP A 73 -0.81 6.09 -0.62
CA TRP A 73 -2.07 6.09 -1.37
C TRP A 73 -2.05 7.12 -2.48
N LYS A 74 -1.68 8.38 -2.17
CA LYS A 74 -1.60 9.47 -3.17
C LYS A 74 -0.65 9.15 -4.31
N PHE A 75 0.50 8.56 -4.01
CA PHE A 75 1.47 8.17 -5.02
C PHE A 75 0.90 7.06 -5.92
N TYR A 76 0.44 5.95 -5.34
CA TYR A 76 -0.06 4.81 -6.11
C TYR A 76 -1.35 5.12 -6.87
N SER A 77 -2.28 5.87 -6.29
CA SER A 77 -3.51 6.27 -6.96
C SER A 77 -3.23 7.20 -8.14
N SER A 78 -2.30 8.15 -8.01
CA SER A 78 -1.90 9.01 -9.14
C SER A 78 -1.31 8.22 -10.31
N LEU A 79 -0.51 7.19 -10.01
CA LEU A 79 0.06 6.30 -11.02
C LEU A 79 -1.01 5.39 -11.64
N ALA A 80 -1.93 4.87 -10.83
CA ALA A 80 -3.05 4.05 -11.28
C ALA A 80 -4.01 4.80 -12.21
N THR A 81 -4.11 6.13 -12.08
CA THR A 81 -4.87 7.00 -13.00
C THR A 81 -4.07 7.52 -14.19
N SER A 82 -2.77 7.21 -14.27
CA SER A 82 -1.89 7.68 -15.35
C SER A 82 -1.81 6.70 -16.51
N GLU A 83 -1.28 7.15 -17.65
CA GLU A 83 -0.97 6.29 -18.80
C GLU A 83 0.04 5.17 -18.47
N GLN A 84 0.78 5.30 -17.36
CA GLN A 84 1.78 4.30 -16.94
C GLN A 84 1.18 3.18 -16.08
N ALA A 85 -0.09 3.25 -15.70
CA ALA A 85 -0.72 2.33 -14.76
C ALA A 85 -0.48 0.85 -15.11
N GLN A 86 -0.72 0.47 -16.37
CA GLN A 86 -0.52 -0.89 -16.85
C GLN A 86 0.94 -1.35 -16.71
N LYS A 87 1.90 -0.49 -17.08
CA LYS A 87 3.33 -0.82 -17.00
C LYS A 87 3.82 -0.92 -15.55
N CYS A 88 3.23 -0.13 -14.65
CA CYS A 88 3.52 -0.17 -13.22
C CYS A 88 2.79 -1.30 -12.48
N GLY A 89 1.90 -2.06 -13.15
CA GLY A 89 1.11 -3.11 -12.53
C GLY A 89 0.07 -2.58 -11.53
N LEU A 90 -0.45 -1.37 -11.75
CA LEU A 90 -1.40 -0.72 -10.86
C LEU A 90 -2.79 -0.64 -11.51
N THR A 91 -3.82 -0.94 -10.73
CA THR A 91 -5.22 -0.80 -11.13
C THR A 91 -6.10 -0.61 -9.89
N PHE A 92 -7.26 0.02 -10.07
CA PHE A 92 -8.28 0.05 -9.03
C PHE A 92 -9.08 -1.24 -9.05
N VAL A 93 -9.30 -1.79 -7.85
CA VAL A 93 -10.18 -2.94 -7.64
C VAL A 93 -11.28 -2.54 -6.66
N SER A 94 -12.53 -2.84 -7.02
CA SER A 94 -13.65 -2.74 -6.10
C SER A 94 -13.77 -4.03 -5.30
N GLY A 95 -14.26 -3.93 -4.07
CA GLY A 95 -14.39 -5.09 -3.18
C GLY A 95 -15.11 -4.75 -1.89
N ILE A 96 -15.41 -5.80 -1.14
CA ILE A 96 -16.08 -5.73 0.15
C ILE A 96 -15.18 -6.39 1.19
N MET A 97 -14.98 -5.71 2.32
CA MET A 97 -14.29 -6.26 3.48
C MET A 97 -15.30 -6.60 4.57
N LEU A 98 -15.39 -7.88 4.90
CA LEU A 98 -16.29 -8.40 5.93
C LEU A 98 -15.51 -8.64 7.22
N HIS A 99 -16.15 -8.30 8.33
CA HIS A 99 -15.60 -8.47 9.66
C HIS A 99 -16.65 -9.06 10.59
N ASN A 100 -16.24 -9.97 11.47
CA ASN A 100 -17.14 -10.58 12.47
C ASN A 100 -17.36 -9.66 13.68
N ALA A 101 -16.64 -8.54 13.77
CA ALA A 101 -16.77 -7.52 14.81
C ALA A 101 -16.52 -6.13 14.21
N PRO A 102 -17.05 -5.06 14.81
CA PRO A 102 -16.78 -3.69 14.37
C PRO A 102 -15.28 -3.38 14.32
N LYS A 103 -14.85 -2.69 13.25
CA LYS A 103 -13.44 -2.38 12.94
C LYS A 103 -13.22 -0.91 12.60
N ASP A 104 -13.99 -0.02 13.24
CA ASP A 104 -14.07 1.41 12.92
C ASP A 104 -12.69 2.09 12.89
N LEU A 105 -11.81 1.78 13.84
CA LEU A 105 -10.44 2.31 13.83
C LEU A 105 -9.61 1.70 12.70
N GLY A 106 -9.63 0.37 12.55
CA GLY A 106 -8.87 -0.37 11.55
C GLY A 106 -9.00 0.20 10.13
N TYR A 107 -10.21 0.45 9.65
CA TYR A 107 -10.43 1.01 8.31
C TYR A 107 -10.50 2.54 8.26
N SER A 108 -10.43 3.25 9.39
CA SER A 108 -10.63 4.72 9.43
C SER A 108 -9.75 5.49 8.44
N LEU A 109 -8.50 5.06 8.26
CA LEU A 109 -7.61 5.69 7.29
C LEU A 109 -8.01 5.38 5.84
N LEU A 110 -8.37 4.13 5.57
CA LEU A 110 -8.78 3.76 4.22
C LEU A 110 -10.11 4.41 3.84
N SER A 111 -11.03 4.59 4.78
CA SER A 111 -12.30 5.29 4.54
C SER A 111 -12.12 6.76 4.17
N ASP A 112 -11.08 7.40 4.70
CA ASP A 112 -10.74 8.79 4.36
C ASP A 112 -10.09 8.91 2.98
N LEU A 113 -9.48 7.84 2.47
CA LEU A 113 -8.64 7.85 1.27
C LEU A 113 -9.33 7.26 0.04
N ALA A 114 -10.12 6.19 0.22
CA ALA A 114 -10.78 5.48 -0.87
C ALA A 114 -11.90 6.32 -1.47
N TYR A 115 -12.03 6.29 -2.81
CA TYR A 115 -12.97 7.15 -3.53
C TYR A 115 -14.44 6.88 -3.18
N ASP A 116 -14.82 5.61 -2.99
CA ASP A 116 -16.22 5.19 -2.80
C ASP A 116 -16.36 4.30 -1.55
N PHE A 117 -15.75 4.69 -0.43
CA PHE A 117 -15.90 3.93 0.82
C PHE A 117 -17.32 4.03 1.36
N GLN A 118 -17.93 2.88 1.69
CA GLN A 118 -19.24 2.81 2.32
C GLN A 118 -19.26 1.67 3.34
N LYS A 119 -19.92 1.90 4.49
CA LYS A 119 -20.30 0.80 5.38
C LYS A 119 -21.54 0.13 4.80
N LEU A 120 -21.53 -1.20 4.73
CA LEU A 120 -22.70 -1.96 4.28
C LEU A 120 -23.73 -2.07 5.40
N ASP A 121 -24.96 -1.66 5.12
CA ASP A 121 -26.10 -1.95 5.98
C ASP A 121 -26.67 -3.35 5.69
N GLU A 122 -27.58 -3.83 6.54
CA GLU A 122 -28.22 -5.13 6.37
C GLU A 122 -28.99 -5.27 5.04
N THR A 123 -29.55 -4.18 4.53
CA THR A 123 -30.31 -4.19 3.27
C THR A 123 -29.36 -4.43 2.09
N GLN A 124 -28.22 -3.74 2.09
CA GLN A 124 -27.17 -3.90 1.09
C GLN A 124 -26.52 -5.29 1.20
N MET A 125 -26.25 -5.79 2.40
CA MET A 125 -25.73 -7.14 2.61
C MET A 125 -26.69 -8.21 2.07
N LYS A 126 -27.99 -8.10 2.35
CA LYS A 126 -29.02 -9.00 1.79
C LYS A 126 -29.06 -8.95 0.27
N LYS A 127 -29.02 -7.74 -0.32
CA LYS A 127 -28.99 -7.55 -1.79
C LYS A 127 -27.79 -8.23 -2.44
N LEU A 128 -26.66 -8.25 -1.75
CA LEU A 128 -25.41 -8.86 -2.20
C LEU A 128 -25.31 -10.36 -1.85
N SER A 129 -26.36 -10.95 -1.27
CA SER A 129 -26.37 -12.34 -0.80
C SER A 129 -25.24 -12.66 0.20
N ILE A 130 -24.85 -11.66 1.00
CA ILE A 130 -23.85 -11.83 2.07
C ILE A 130 -24.57 -12.34 3.32
N PRO A 131 -24.13 -13.46 3.91
CA PRO A 131 -24.74 -14.00 5.13
C PRO A 131 -24.53 -13.03 6.30
N LEU A 132 -25.59 -12.81 7.08
CA LEU A 132 -25.57 -11.94 8.27
C LEU A 132 -25.10 -12.67 9.53
N GLU A 133 -25.09 -14.00 9.49
CA GLU A 133 -24.67 -14.89 10.57
C GLU A 133 -23.78 -15.99 9.98
N TYR A 134 -22.70 -16.33 10.67
CA TYR A 134 -21.79 -17.46 10.36
C TYR A 134 -21.93 -18.55 11.42
#